data_AF-A0A117I0B0-F1
#
_entry.id   AF-A0A117I0B0-F1
#
_cell.length_a   1.000
_cell.length_b   1.000
_cell.length_c   1.000
_cell.angle_alpha   90.00
_cell.angle_beta   90.00
_cell.angle_gamma   90.00
#
_symmetry.space_group_name_H-M   'P 1'
#
loop_
_entity.id
_entity.type
_entity.pdbx_description
1 polymer ?
#
loop_
_entity_poly.entity_id
_entity_poly.type
_entity_poly.pdbx_seq_one_letter_code
_entity_poly.pdbx_strand_id
1 'polypeptide(L)'
;MAPRHLNGFQGSKVRLAAPCPEDCMRLSRFTDDYEYLRNMDTDIAIPLTPDETGSSSVRRDNGFEFALRTLEGNRFIGFTALYRIEWNNRSARLAIGIGEENDRGKGYGSDALALILRYGFHELNLNRIALEVIEYNEAARRAYLKAGFREEGRQRSAVLRDGMHYDLISMSILAEEWSIQSQLPLSFQSTRTSESGVMTAGGFSQRNTTEQAALSMSELSSYPKGEPEIAPRIGVGAVILNEWGEVLLAWRNRQPEQHTWSIPGGKVDPYESLETAVIREIKEEVDLDIAIDSLLCTAETIQPEQKEHWISVLYSTKVIGGHARNLEEGGAIGEIGWFPLNDLPSPLACFAVPGLEAAKKLYNESM
;
A
#
# COMPACT_ATOMS: atom_id res chain seq x y z
N MET A 1 3.87 13.48 -12.74
CA MET A 1 5.20 13.89 -12.21
C MET A 1 4.99 14.35 -10.77
N ALA A 2 5.30 13.52 -9.76
CA ALA A 2 5.15 13.92 -8.35
C ALA A 2 6.25 14.95 -7.99
N PRO A 3 5.95 15.98 -7.17
CA PRO A 3 6.88 17.08 -6.94
C PRO A 3 8.11 16.59 -6.15
N ARG A 4 9.29 16.67 -6.79
CA ARG A 4 10.64 16.34 -6.28
C ARG A 4 11.15 17.21 -5.11
N HIS A 5 10.28 17.96 -4.41
CA HIS A 5 10.71 19.02 -3.47
C HIS A 5 10.14 18.94 -2.05
N LEU A 6 9.46 17.86 -1.66
CA LEU A 6 9.05 17.70 -0.26
C LEU A 6 10.22 17.16 0.56
N ASN A 7 10.95 18.06 1.22
CA ASN A 7 11.90 17.70 2.28
C ASN A 7 11.16 16.86 3.34
N GLY A 8 11.48 15.56 3.45
CA GLY A 8 10.78 14.60 4.32
C GLY A 8 10.78 14.96 5.81
N PHE A 9 11.62 15.91 6.21
CA PHE A 9 11.72 16.41 7.58
C PHE A 9 10.99 17.73 7.83
N GLN A 10 10.25 18.28 6.84
CA GLN A 10 9.61 19.59 6.95
C GLN A 10 8.10 19.52 6.69
N GLY A 11 7.32 19.99 7.66
CA GLY A 11 5.85 20.08 7.58
C GLY A 11 5.39 21.49 7.22
N SER A 12 4.15 21.80 7.57
CA SER A 12 3.54 23.12 7.33
C SER A 12 3.86 24.15 8.42
N LYS A 13 4.19 23.68 9.63
CA LYS A 13 4.40 24.51 10.84
C LYS A 13 5.66 24.12 11.61
N VAL A 14 6.05 22.85 11.57
CA VAL A 14 7.23 22.35 12.26
C VAL A 14 8.16 21.60 11.31
N ARG A 15 9.39 21.36 11.76
CA ARG A 15 10.33 20.44 11.14
C ARG A 15 10.89 19.46 12.17
N LEU A 16 11.21 18.26 11.70
CA LEU A 16 12.02 17.29 12.41
C LEU A 16 13.49 17.75 12.33
N ALA A 17 14.18 17.78 13.47
CA ALA A 17 15.57 18.17 13.57
C ALA A 17 16.35 17.19 14.45
N ALA A 18 17.67 17.16 14.27
CA ALA A 18 18.54 16.51 15.25
C ALA A 18 18.38 17.22 16.61
N PRO A 19 18.24 16.46 17.72
CA PRO A 19 18.39 17.01 19.06
C PRO A 19 19.78 17.64 19.21
N CYS A 20 19.88 18.78 19.89
CA CYS A 20 21.16 19.39 20.23
C CYS A 20 21.33 19.55 21.74
N PRO A 21 22.57 19.63 22.26
CA PRO A 21 22.81 19.75 23.70
C PRO A 21 22.07 20.92 24.35
N GLU A 22 21.88 22.02 23.64
CA GLU A 22 21.18 23.21 24.11
C GLU A 22 19.67 22.97 24.35
N ASP A 23 19.09 21.94 23.73
CA ASP A 23 17.69 21.58 23.93
C ASP A 23 17.44 21.07 25.37
N CYS A 24 18.45 20.50 26.03
CA CYS A 24 18.33 19.94 27.39
C CYS A 24 17.91 21.00 28.43
N MET A 25 18.38 22.25 28.28
CA MET A 25 17.95 23.36 29.14
C MET A 25 16.47 23.71 28.96
N ARG A 26 15.91 23.48 27.78
CA ARG A 26 14.51 23.76 27.50
C ARG A 26 13.64 22.56 27.82
N LEU A 27 14.13 21.35 27.58
CA LEU A 27 13.47 20.10 27.92
C LEU A 27 13.30 19.96 29.44
N SER A 28 14.32 20.29 30.24
CA SER A 28 14.22 20.34 31.71
C SER A 28 13.10 21.26 32.19
N ARG A 29 12.95 22.45 31.60
CA ARG A 29 11.83 23.35 31.93
C ARG A 29 10.45 22.76 31.62
N PHE A 30 10.34 21.89 30.62
CA PHE A 30 9.08 21.19 30.36
C PHE A 30 8.72 20.22 31.49
N THR A 31 9.74 19.65 32.15
CA THR A 31 9.53 18.74 33.28
C THR A 31 9.13 19.44 34.58
N ASP A 32 9.27 20.77 34.66
CA ASP A 32 8.70 21.57 35.76
C ASP A 32 7.17 21.65 35.68
N ASP A 33 6.57 21.38 34.51
CA ASP A 33 5.12 21.27 34.32
C ASP A 33 4.63 19.88 34.76
N TYR A 34 3.99 19.84 35.92
CA TYR A 34 3.42 18.63 36.51
C TYR A 34 2.39 17.93 35.61
N GLU A 35 1.55 18.72 34.92
CA GLU A 35 0.53 18.19 34.02
C GLU A 35 1.14 17.67 32.73
N TYR A 36 2.21 18.31 32.24
CA TYR A 36 2.97 17.79 31.09
C TYR A 36 3.51 16.39 31.37
N LEU A 37 4.21 16.19 32.49
CA LEU A 37 4.79 14.90 32.85
C LEU A 37 3.72 13.80 33.03
N ARG A 38 2.62 14.13 33.71
CA ARG A 38 1.52 13.18 33.94
C ARG A 38 0.78 12.78 32.67
N ASN A 39 0.76 13.66 31.67
CA ASN A 39 0.21 13.36 30.35
C ASN A 39 1.17 12.57 29.45
N MET A 40 2.47 12.64 29.72
CA MET A 40 3.52 12.00 28.92
C MET A 40 3.75 10.53 29.32
N ASP A 41 3.68 10.21 30.61
CA ASP A 41 3.96 8.88 31.13
C ASP A 41 3.03 8.46 32.29
N THR A 42 2.91 7.15 32.47
CA THR A 42 2.27 6.50 33.62
C THR A 42 3.18 6.46 34.87
N ASP A 43 4.48 6.70 34.71
CA ASP A 43 5.43 6.78 35.81
C ASP A 43 5.25 8.03 36.70
N ILE A 44 6.05 8.15 37.74
CA ILE A 44 6.06 9.27 38.69
C ILE A 44 6.52 10.54 37.96
N ALA A 45 5.77 11.64 38.14
CA ALA A 45 6.16 12.94 37.63
C ALA A 45 7.32 13.51 38.47
N ILE A 46 8.52 13.48 37.90
CA ILE A 46 9.75 13.98 38.50
C ILE A 46 10.36 15.04 37.56
N PRO A 47 10.51 16.30 38.01
CA PRO A 47 11.29 17.30 37.28
C PRO A 47 12.75 16.86 37.15
N LEU A 48 13.33 17.10 35.98
CA LEU A 48 14.67 16.67 35.62
C LEU A 48 15.56 17.88 35.35
N THR A 49 16.81 17.78 35.79
CA THR A 49 17.86 18.75 35.44
C THR A 49 18.26 18.65 33.97
N PRO A 50 18.90 19.67 33.38
CA PRO A 50 19.41 19.59 32.01
C PRO A 50 20.29 18.35 31.76
N ASP A 51 21.17 18.01 32.70
CA ASP A 51 22.08 16.86 32.56
C ASP A 51 21.32 15.52 32.53
N GLU A 52 20.28 15.39 33.35
CA GLU A 52 19.40 14.22 33.39
C GLU A 52 18.58 14.10 32.11
N THR A 53 18.01 15.21 31.62
CA THR A 53 17.26 15.22 30.35
C THR A 53 18.14 14.87 29.15
N GLY A 54 19.39 15.35 29.11
CA GLY A 54 20.35 14.99 28.05
C GLY A 54 20.70 13.51 28.07
N SER A 55 20.86 12.93 29.26
CA SER A 55 21.19 11.51 29.43
C SER A 55 20.02 10.58 29.09
N SER A 56 18.77 10.99 29.36
CA SER A 56 17.56 10.24 28.98
C SER A 56 17.23 10.31 27.48
N SER A 57 17.71 11.36 26.80
CA SER A 57 17.54 11.57 25.34
C SER A 57 18.57 10.79 24.51
N VAL A 58 19.65 10.32 25.14
CA VAL A 58 20.71 9.56 24.47
C VAL A 58 20.29 8.10 24.40
N ARG A 59 19.60 7.77 23.31
CA ARG A 59 19.24 6.42 22.84
C ARG A 59 18.18 5.73 23.69
N ARG A 60 16.91 5.92 23.31
CA ARG A 60 15.97 4.81 23.38
C ARG A 60 16.59 3.68 22.56
N ASP A 61 16.98 2.59 23.21
CA ASP A 61 17.51 1.42 22.50
C ASP A 61 16.53 1.07 21.37
N ASN A 62 17.07 1.02 20.14
CA ASN A 62 16.33 0.63 18.95
C ASN A 62 15.15 1.59 18.59
N GLY A 63 15.49 2.87 18.39
CA GLY A 63 14.54 3.91 17.96
C GLY A 63 15.19 5.15 17.33
N PHE A 64 14.35 6.04 16.79
CA PHE A 64 14.71 7.34 16.24
C PHE A 64 13.95 8.44 16.98
N GLU A 65 14.67 9.48 17.39
CA GLU A 65 14.12 10.63 18.10
C GLU A 65 14.47 11.92 17.36
N PHE A 66 13.51 12.83 17.30
CA PHE A 66 13.63 14.11 16.62
C PHE A 66 13.20 15.23 17.55
N ALA A 67 13.98 16.30 17.55
CA ALA A 67 13.55 17.58 18.09
C ALA A 67 12.51 18.21 17.15
N LEU A 68 11.42 18.73 17.71
CA LEU A 68 10.42 19.50 17.00
C LEU A 68 10.79 20.97 17.06
N ARG A 69 11.00 21.58 15.90
CA ARG A 69 11.29 23.01 15.78
C ARG A 69 10.25 23.72 14.94
N THR A 70 9.83 24.90 15.35
CA THR A 70 8.97 25.76 14.54
C THR A 70 9.68 26.18 13.26
N LEU A 71 8.96 26.29 12.14
CA LEU A 71 9.53 26.86 10.91
C LEU A 71 9.89 28.33 11.08
N GLU A 72 9.02 29.07 11.77
CA GLU A 72 9.29 30.45 12.16
C GLU A 72 10.24 30.47 13.36
N GLY A 73 11.42 31.08 13.18
CA GLY A 73 12.37 31.30 14.28
C GLY A 73 13.11 30.07 14.79
N ASN A 74 12.89 28.87 14.24
CA ASN A 74 13.62 27.65 14.56
C ASN A 74 13.61 27.25 16.05
N ARG A 75 12.53 27.58 16.77
CA ARG A 75 12.43 27.39 18.21
C ARG A 75 12.13 25.94 18.55
N PHE A 76 12.85 25.36 19.51
CA PHE A 76 12.53 24.04 20.08
C PHE A 76 11.22 24.11 20.86
N ILE A 77 10.29 23.22 20.54
CA ILE A 77 8.96 23.17 21.16
C ILE A 77 8.60 21.80 21.75
N GLY A 78 9.46 20.80 21.58
CA GLY A 78 9.16 19.43 22.00
C GLY A 78 9.89 18.39 21.18
N PHE A 79 9.42 17.16 21.24
CA PHE A 79 10.06 16.02 20.57
C PHE A 79 9.02 15.08 19.99
N THR A 80 9.46 14.22 19.07
CA THR A 80 8.73 13.05 18.62
C THR A 80 9.70 11.90 18.39
N ALA A 81 9.28 10.67 18.65
CA ALA A 81 10.14 9.51 18.54
C ALA A 81 9.37 8.27 18.10
N LEU A 82 10.03 7.44 17.28
CA LEU A 82 9.65 6.05 17.04
C LEU A 82 10.62 5.16 17.82
N TYR A 83 10.12 4.28 18.68
CA TYR A 83 10.94 3.48 19.59
C TYR A 83 10.41 2.05 19.73
N ARG A 84 11.23 1.15 20.30
CA ARG A 84 10.95 -0.29 20.34
C ARG A 84 10.62 -0.83 18.96
N ILE A 85 11.48 -0.54 17.98
CA ILE A 85 11.26 -0.94 16.59
C ILE A 85 11.50 -2.44 16.43
N GLU A 86 10.47 -3.18 16.09
CA GLU A 86 10.59 -4.60 15.73
C GLU A 86 10.75 -4.72 14.21
N TRP A 87 12.00 -4.77 13.73
CA TRP A 87 12.29 -4.75 12.29
C TRP A 87 11.70 -5.92 11.51
N ASN A 88 11.71 -7.12 12.09
CA ASN A 88 11.10 -8.32 11.52
C ASN A 88 9.57 -8.15 11.35
N ASN A 89 8.92 -7.48 12.30
CA ASN A 89 7.48 -7.24 12.30
C ASN A 89 7.10 -5.89 11.65
N ARG A 90 8.09 -5.06 11.33
CA ARG A 90 7.96 -3.71 10.79
C ARG A 90 7.02 -2.87 11.66
N SER A 91 7.22 -2.94 12.97
CA SER A 91 6.34 -2.33 13.97
C SER A 91 7.14 -1.40 14.87
N ALA A 92 6.56 -0.27 15.29
CA ALA A 92 7.18 0.63 16.25
C ALA A 92 6.15 1.26 17.18
N ARG A 93 6.62 1.83 18.29
CA ARG A 93 5.82 2.69 19.17
C ARG A 93 6.15 4.16 18.93
N LEU A 94 5.15 5.02 19.06
CA LEU A 94 5.26 6.46 18.91
C LEU A 94 5.21 7.13 20.28
N ALA A 95 6.09 8.10 20.49
CA ALA A 95 5.97 9.09 21.55
C ALA A 95 6.06 10.50 20.96
N ILE A 96 5.30 11.43 21.52
CA ILE A 96 5.30 12.83 21.12
C ILE A 96 5.00 13.71 22.33
N GLY A 97 5.73 14.82 22.45
CA GLY A 97 5.52 15.80 23.51
C GLY A 97 5.66 17.22 22.97
N ILE A 98 4.70 18.08 23.29
CA ILE A 98 4.78 19.53 23.08
C ILE A 98 4.87 20.18 24.46
N GLY A 99 6.04 20.75 24.76
CA GLY A 99 6.41 21.16 26.11
C GLY A 99 5.58 22.33 26.61
N GLU A 100 5.80 23.51 26.03
CA GLU A 100 5.16 24.76 26.46
C GLU A 100 3.65 24.71 26.26
N GLU A 101 2.87 25.04 27.29
CA GLU A 101 1.41 25.13 27.22
C GLU A 101 0.95 26.07 26.10
N ASN A 102 1.63 27.21 25.95
CA ASN A 102 1.37 28.20 24.92
C ASN A 102 1.54 27.69 23.49
N ASP A 103 2.23 26.56 23.27
CA ASP A 103 2.37 25.95 21.95
C ASP A 103 1.32 24.87 21.66
N ARG A 104 0.58 24.43 22.68
CA ARG A 104 -0.50 23.44 22.54
C ARG A 104 -1.71 24.08 21.84
N GLY A 105 -2.53 23.26 21.19
CA GLY A 105 -3.73 23.72 20.47
C GLY A 105 -3.48 24.51 19.16
N LYS A 106 -2.23 24.86 18.84
CA LYS A 106 -1.87 25.62 17.62
C LYS A 106 -1.67 24.75 16.37
N GLY A 107 -1.89 23.44 16.46
CA GLY A 107 -1.73 22.48 15.37
C GLY A 107 -0.30 21.94 15.18
N TYR A 108 0.67 22.32 16.03
CA TYR A 108 2.03 21.77 15.96
C TYR A 108 2.06 20.26 16.17
N GLY A 109 1.28 19.73 17.13
CA GLY A 109 1.20 18.28 17.36
C GLY A 109 0.66 17.51 16.16
N SER A 110 -0.35 18.04 15.46
CA SER A 110 -0.89 17.41 14.25
C SER A 110 0.11 17.42 13.08
N ASP A 111 0.83 18.52 12.90
CA ASP A 111 1.86 18.63 11.86
C ASP A 111 3.07 17.72 12.16
N ALA A 112 3.48 17.64 13.43
CA ALA A 112 4.50 16.70 13.90
C ALA A 112 4.09 15.24 13.71
N LEU A 113 2.83 14.88 14.02
CA LEU A 113 2.28 13.54 13.78
C LEU A 113 2.34 13.17 12.30
N ALA A 114 1.92 14.08 11.41
CA ALA A 114 1.98 13.83 9.98
C ALA A 114 3.42 13.55 9.50
N LEU A 115 4.41 14.30 10.00
CA LEU A 115 5.82 14.09 9.66
C LEU A 115 6.38 12.78 10.17
N ILE A 116 6.17 12.44 11.44
CA ILE A 116 6.75 11.23 12.02
C ILE A 116 6.09 9.95 11.46
N LEU A 117 4.79 10.00 11.14
CA LEU A 117 4.12 8.91 10.44
C LEU A 117 4.67 8.74 9.03
N ARG A 118 4.84 9.83 8.28
CA ARG A 118 5.47 9.78 6.95
C ARG A 118 6.87 9.19 7.03
N TYR A 119 7.68 9.61 8.00
CA TYR A 119 9.00 9.05 8.24
C TYR A 119 8.93 7.54 8.55
N GLY A 120 8.05 7.12 9.45
CA GLY A 120 7.88 5.71 9.80
C GLY A 120 7.43 4.84 8.63
N PHE A 121 6.47 5.29 7.83
CA PHE A 121 5.92 4.50 6.73
C PHE A 121 6.75 4.53 5.45
N HIS A 122 7.34 5.68 5.08
CA HIS A 122 8.15 5.78 3.86
C HIS A 122 9.63 5.50 4.06
N GLU A 123 10.24 6.09 5.10
CA GLU A 123 11.70 5.97 5.29
C GLU A 123 12.05 4.66 5.97
N LEU A 124 11.35 4.34 7.07
CA LEU A 124 11.61 3.13 7.83
C LEU A 124 10.86 1.90 7.28
N ASN A 125 9.96 2.11 6.32
CA ASN A 125 9.12 1.05 5.76
C ASN A 125 8.40 0.25 6.86
N LEU A 126 7.86 0.91 7.89
CA LEU A 126 7.06 0.22 8.90
C LEU A 126 5.71 -0.18 8.31
N ASN A 127 5.11 -1.25 8.83
CA ASN A 127 3.73 -1.64 8.55
C ASN A 127 2.77 -1.12 9.64
N ARG A 128 3.27 -0.92 10.85
CA ARG A 128 2.45 -0.60 12.03
C ARG A 128 3.14 0.42 12.94
N ILE A 129 2.39 1.43 13.37
CA ILE A 129 2.83 2.37 14.41
C ILE A 129 1.77 2.38 15.51
N ALA A 130 2.17 2.11 16.75
CA ALA A 130 1.29 2.03 17.92
C ALA A 130 1.65 3.09 18.97
N LEU A 131 0.72 3.43 19.85
CA LEU A 131 0.93 4.31 20.98
C LEU A 131 -0.01 3.96 22.14
N GLU A 132 0.25 4.57 23.28
CA GLU A 132 -0.66 4.57 24.43
C GLU A 132 -1.01 6.00 24.82
N VAL A 133 -2.23 6.19 25.31
CA VAL A 133 -2.70 7.46 25.83
C VAL A 133 -3.57 7.22 27.05
N ILE A 134 -3.37 8.00 28.10
CA ILE A 134 -4.17 7.89 29.33
C ILE A 134 -5.55 8.49 29.04
N GLU A 135 -6.62 7.86 29.55
CA GLU A 135 -8.01 8.19 29.21
C GLU A 135 -8.37 9.67 29.35
N TYR A 136 -7.88 10.36 30.39
CA TYR A 136 -8.18 11.78 30.60
C TYR A 136 -7.45 12.73 29.63
N ASN A 137 -6.45 12.27 28.89
CA ASN A 137 -5.73 13.08 27.91
C ASN A 137 -6.50 13.16 26.57
N GLU A 138 -7.70 13.75 26.63
CA GLU A 138 -8.60 13.87 25.48
C GLU A 138 -7.99 14.68 24.33
N ALA A 139 -7.12 15.65 24.64
CA ALA A 139 -6.44 16.45 23.63
C ALA A 139 -5.53 15.60 22.74
N ALA A 140 -4.67 14.75 23.34
CA ALA A 140 -3.81 13.84 22.58
C ALA A 140 -4.65 12.78 21.86
N ARG A 141 -5.64 12.18 22.54
CA ARG A 141 -6.53 11.17 21.93
C ARG A 141 -7.25 11.70 20.69
N ARG A 142 -7.76 12.93 20.71
CA ARG A 142 -8.36 13.58 19.52
C ARG A 142 -7.34 13.79 18.40
N ALA A 143 -6.10 14.16 18.73
CA ALA A 143 -5.05 14.33 17.74
C ALA A 143 -4.69 12.99 17.06
N TYR A 144 -4.61 11.90 17.82
CA TYR A 144 -4.34 10.55 17.29
C TYR A 144 -5.48 10.04 16.39
N LEU A 145 -6.73 10.16 16.84
CA LEU A 145 -7.90 9.81 16.04
C LEU A 145 -7.92 10.59 14.71
N LYS A 146 -7.64 11.89 14.74
CA LYS A 146 -7.56 12.72 13.54
C LYS A 146 -6.40 12.31 12.62
N ALA A 147 -5.29 11.84 13.18
CA ALA A 147 -4.14 11.33 12.42
C ALA A 147 -4.36 9.92 11.84
N GLY A 148 -5.51 9.28 12.11
CA GLY A 148 -5.89 7.98 11.56
C GLY A 148 -5.71 6.80 12.51
N PHE A 149 -5.24 7.03 13.75
CA PHE A 149 -5.12 5.96 14.74
C PHE A 149 -6.49 5.43 15.16
N ARG A 150 -6.54 4.12 15.42
CA ARG A 150 -7.72 3.39 15.91
C ARG A 150 -7.45 2.82 17.30
N GLU A 151 -8.46 2.78 18.16
CA GLU A 151 -8.37 2.10 19.45
C GLU A 151 -8.33 0.58 19.27
N GLU A 152 -7.43 -0.09 19.98
CA GLU A 152 -7.28 -1.55 19.94
C GLU A 152 -7.72 -2.21 21.24
N GLY A 153 -7.57 -1.49 22.35
CA GLY A 153 -7.87 -2.01 23.68
C GLY A 153 -7.63 -1.00 24.77
N ARG A 154 -8.06 -1.36 25.99
CA ARG A 154 -7.91 -0.55 27.19
C ARG A 154 -7.38 -1.40 28.33
N GLN A 155 -6.32 -0.94 28.97
CA GLN A 155 -5.85 -1.49 30.23
C GLN A 155 -6.64 -0.80 31.34
N ARG A 156 -7.63 -1.53 31.87
CA ARG A 156 -8.58 -0.99 32.86
C ARG A 156 -7.88 -0.65 34.17
N SER A 157 -8.15 0.53 34.71
CA SER A 157 -7.56 1.00 35.98
C SER A 157 -6.03 0.95 36.01
N ALA A 158 -5.36 1.11 34.86
CA ALA A 158 -3.90 1.01 34.76
C ALA A 158 -3.16 2.19 35.39
N VAL A 159 -3.82 3.34 35.53
CA VAL A 159 -3.18 4.59 35.97
C VAL A 159 -3.90 5.15 37.19
N LEU A 160 -3.20 5.25 38.33
CA LEU A 160 -3.69 5.92 39.53
C LEU A 160 -3.15 7.36 39.58
N ARG A 161 -4.07 8.33 39.68
CA ARG A 161 -3.77 9.76 39.78
C ARG A 161 -4.80 10.43 40.68
N ASP A 162 -4.32 11.15 41.70
CA ASP A 162 -5.17 11.90 42.65
C ASP A 162 -6.32 11.07 43.26
N GLY A 163 -6.04 9.80 43.57
CA GLY A 163 -7.04 8.86 44.11
C GLY A 163 -8.02 8.29 43.09
N MET A 164 -7.94 8.71 41.83
CA MET A 164 -8.78 8.23 40.72
C MET A 164 -8.00 7.26 39.84
N HIS A 165 -8.64 6.16 39.45
CA HIS A 165 -8.09 5.22 38.47
C HIS A 165 -8.58 5.59 37.07
N TYR A 166 -7.67 5.53 36.11
CA TYR A 166 -7.91 5.80 34.71
C TYR A 166 -7.42 4.65 33.85
N ASP A 167 -8.08 4.46 32.71
CA ASP A 167 -7.68 3.47 31.73
C ASP A 167 -6.48 3.97 30.91
N LEU A 168 -5.61 3.05 30.51
CA LEU A 168 -4.58 3.30 29.50
C LEU A 168 -5.06 2.73 28.16
N ILE A 169 -5.26 3.60 27.18
CA ILE A 169 -5.84 3.26 25.88
C ILE A 169 -4.70 2.96 24.90
N SER A 170 -4.70 1.75 24.35
CA SER A 170 -3.78 1.36 23.28
C SER A 170 -4.39 1.69 21.91
N MET A 171 -3.62 2.38 21.07
CA MET A 171 -4.02 2.75 19.72
C MET A 171 -2.96 2.39 18.69
N SER A 172 -3.36 2.18 17.44
CA SER A 172 -2.42 2.00 16.33
C SER A 172 -2.95 2.52 14.99
N ILE A 173 -2.05 2.64 14.02
CA ILE A 173 -2.36 2.87 12.62
C ILE A 173 -1.50 1.94 11.75
N LEU A 174 -2.11 1.38 10.71
CA LEU A 174 -1.44 0.55 9.71
C LEU A 174 -1.01 1.39 8.49
N ALA A 175 0.03 0.93 7.80
CA ALA A 175 0.60 1.63 6.65
C ALA A 175 -0.43 1.89 5.54
N GLU A 176 -1.31 0.92 5.28
CA GLU A 176 -2.38 1.03 4.29
C GLU A 176 -3.43 2.07 4.67
N GLU A 177 -3.87 2.08 5.94
CA GLU A 177 -4.81 3.06 6.47
C GLU A 177 -4.24 4.49 6.35
N TRP A 178 -2.96 4.65 6.69
CA TRP A 178 -2.24 5.90 6.54
C TRP A 178 -2.09 6.32 5.08
N SER A 179 -1.76 5.39 4.18
CA SER A 179 -1.60 5.62 2.74
C SER A 179 -2.89 6.11 2.10
N ILE A 180 -4.03 5.47 2.42
CA ILE A 180 -5.35 5.86 1.92
C ILE A 180 -5.70 7.27 2.42
N GLN A 181 -5.52 7.53 3.72
CA GLN A 181 -5.87 8.82 4.30
C GLN A 181 -4.98 9.98 3.79
N SER A 182 -3.69 9.74 3.61
CA SER A 182 -2.73 10.75 3.17
C SER A 182 -2.63 10.91 1.65
N GLN A 183 -3.20 9.97 0.88
CA GLN A 183 -3.07 9.88 -0.57
C GLN A 183 -1.61 9.79 -1.03
N LEU A 184 -0.74 9.20 -0.20
CA LEU A 184 0.66 8.98 -0.51
C LEU A 184 0.91 7.48 -0.71
N PRO A 185 1.50 7.05 -1.85
CA PRO A 185 1.71 5.64 -2.12
C PRO A 185 2.81 5.06 -1.21
N LEU A 186 2.57 3.89 -0.64
CA LEU A 186 3.61 3.15 0.07
C LEU A 186 4.73 2.72 -0.90
N SER A 187 5.96 2.70 -0.39
CA SER A 187 7.14 2.14 -1.07
C SER A 187 7.08 0.61 -1.23
N PHE A 188 6.11 -0.05 -0.59
CA PHE A 188 5.88 -1.48 -0.62
C PHE A 188 4.38 -1.78 -0.54
N GLN A 189 3.91 -2.83 -1.20
CA GLN A 189 2.52 -3.27 -1.09
C GLN A 189 2.34 -4.10 0.18
N SER A 190 1.35 -3.74 1.01
CA SER A 190 0.85 -4.61 2.09
C SER A 190 0.17 -5.81 1.44
N THR A 191 0.56 -7.03 1.79
CA THR A 191 0.00 -8.26 1.20
C THR A 191 -1.39 -8.62 1.74
N ARG A 192 -2.06 -7.74 2.49
CA ARG A 192 -3.46 -7.94 2.87
C ARG A 192 -4.37 -7.51 1.71
N THR A 193 -4.64 -8.43 0.80
CA THR A 193 -5.92 -8.42 0.10
C THR A 193 -7.02 -8.55 1.15
N SER A 194 -7.87 -7.53 1.27
CA SER A 194 -9.02 -7.55 2.18
C SER A 194 -10.07 -8.54 1.69
N GLU A 195 -9.93 -9.83 2.01
CA GLU A 195 -11.05 -10.76 1.99
C GLU A 195 -11.97 -10.44 3.17
N SER A 196 -13.02 -9.66 2.91
CA SER A 196 -14.15 -9.51 3.83
C SER A 196 -15.38 -10.21 3.24
N GLY A 197 -15.33 -11.55 3.27
CA GLY A 197 -16.46 -12.42 2.95
C GLY A 197 -16.60 -13.48 4.05
N VAL A 198 -17.57 -13.29 4.93
CA VAL A 198 -17.95 -14.25 5.97
C VAL A 198 -18.34 -15.57 5.30
N MET A 199 -17.49 -16.59 5.42
CA MET A 199 -17.83 -17.98 5.10
C MET A 199 -18.20 -18.70 6.39
N THR A 200 -19.50 -19.00 6.52
CA THR A 200 -20.09 -19.82 7.57
C THR A 200 -19.43 -21.19 7.67
N ALA A 201 -19.24 -21.64 8.90
CA ALA A 201 -18.69 -22.94 9.26
C ALA A 201 -19.43 -24.10 8.55
N GLY A 202 -18.70 -24.84 7.73
CA GLY A 202 -19.15 -26.07 7.10
C GLY A 202 -17.97 -27.00 6.83
N GLY A 203 -17.76 -27.96 7.74
CA GLY A 203 -17.06 -29.23 7.49
C GLY A 203 -15.67 -29.18 6.86
N PHE A 204 -14.62 -29.05 7.69
CA PHE A 204 -13.26 -29.44 7.31
C PHE A 204 -13.21 -30.95 7.03
N SER A 205 -13.34 -31.33 5.76
CA SER A 205 -12.74 -32.57 5.26
C SER A 205 -11.26 -32.27 5.04
N GLN A 206 -10.41 -32.88 5.86
CA GLN A 206 -8.96 -32.81 5.71
C GLN A 206 -8.57 -33.34 4.33
N ARG A 207 -8.24 -32.44 3.40
CA ARG A 207 -7.26 -32.72 2.35
C ARG A 207 -6.03 -31.89 2.66
N ASN A 208 -5.06 -32.55 3.31
CA ASN A 208 -3.69 -32.07 3.36
C ASN A 208 -3.20 -31.83 1.93
N THR A 209 -2.86 -30.59 1.61
CA THR A 209 -2.02 -30.25 0.44
C THR A 209 -0.92 -29.32 0.93
N THR A 210 -0.02 -29.90 1.73
CA THR A 210 1.33 -29.39 1.92
C THR A 210 2.21 -30.02 0.86
N GLU A 211 2.19 -29.48 -0.35
CA GLU A 211 3.23 -29.71 -1.36
C GLU A 211 3.50 -28.39 -2.10
N GLN A 212 4.00 -27.39 -1.39
CA GLN A 212 5.01 -26.53 -1.99
C GLN A 212 6.31 -27.30 -1.91
N ALA A 213 6.61 -28.06 -2.97
CA ALA A 213 7.91 -28.65 -3.16
C ALA A 213 8.95 -27.53 -3.17
N ALA A 214 9.85 -27.52 -2.20
CA ALA A 214 11.11 -26.84 -2.31
C ALA A 214 11.89 -27.55 -3.43
N LEU A 215 11.80 -27.05 -4.66
CA LEU A 215 12.62 -27.52 -5.77
C LEU A 215 14.09 -27.30 -5.39
N SER A 216 14.87 -28.37 -5.47
CA SER A 216 16.32 -28.30 -5.34
C SER A 216 16.90 -27.43 -6.47
N MET A 217 18.02 -26.74 -6.25
CA MET A 217 18.68 -25.94 -7.32
C MET A 217 19.03 -26.76 -8.57
N SER A 218 19.11 -28.10 -8.46
CA SER A 218 19.30 -29.02 -9.59
C SER A 218 18.05 -29.21 -10.47
N GLU A 219 16.86 -28.89 -9.99
CA GLU A 219 15.59 -29.01 -10.74
C GLU A 219 15.16 -27.70 -11.41
N LEU A 220 15.78 -26.57 -11.03
CA LEU A 220 15.42 -25.21 -11.48
C LEU A 220 15.95 -24.84 -12.87
N SER A 221 16.67 -25.72 -13.56
CA SER A 221 17.06 -25.50 -14.96
C SER A 221 17.00 -26.80 -15.74
N SER A 222 15.82 -27.09 -16.28
CA SER A 222 15.59 -28.16 -17.25
C SER A 222 15.94 -27.74 -18.69
N TYR A 223 16.57 -26.57 -18.88
CA TYR A 223 16.83 -26.06 -20.22
C TYR A 223 17.90 -26.92 -20.91
N PRO A 224 17.55 -27.62 -22.00
CA PRO A 224 18.50 -28.47 -22.70
C PRO A 224 19.64 -27.60 -23.26
N LYS A 225 20.87 -27.88 -22.82
CA LYS A 225 22.08 -27.24 -23.36
C LYS A 225 22.15 -27.49 -24.86
N GLY A 226 22.03 -26.44 -25.66
CA GLY A 226 22.26 -26.49 -27.12
C GLY A 226 21.05 -26.17 -28.00
N GLU A 227 19.87 -25.92 -27.43
CA GLU A 227 18.73 -25.37 -28.18
C GLU A 227 18.78 -23.83 -28.24
N PRO A 228 18.24 -23.19 -29.30
CA PRO A 228 18.11 -21.74 -29.34
C PRO A 228 17.31 -21.27 -28.12
N GLU A 229 17.81 -20.24 -27.46
CA GLU A 229 17.25 -19.68 -26.22
C GLU A 229 15.81 -19.19 -26.48
N ILE A 230 14.80 -19.90 -25.98
CA ILE A 230 13.40 -19.46 -26.07
C ILE A 230 13.17 -18.49 -24.91
N ALA A 231 13.37 -17.21 -25.18
CA ALA A 231 13.08 -16.16 -24.21
C ALA A 231 11.55 -16.02 -24.01
N PRO A 232 11.08 -15.83 -22.76
CA PRO A 232 9.70 -15.44 -22.51
C PRO A 232 9.34 -14.18 -23.31
N ARG A 233 8.16 -14.18 -23.93
CA ARG A 233 7.65 -13.05 -24.71
C ARG A 233 6.61 -12.29 -23.90
N ILE A 234 6.55 -10.98 -24.09
CA ILE A 234 5.59 -10.11 -23.41
C ILE A 234 4.45 -9.80 -24.36
N GLY A 235 3.22 -10.03 -23.90
CA GLY A 235 1.98 -9.64 -24.56
C GLY A 235 1.14 -8.72 -23.69
N VAL A 236 0.18 -8.06 -24.31
CA VAL A 236 -0.83 -7.23 -23.64
C VAL A 236 -2.22 -7.61 -24.13
N GLY A 237 -3.23 -7.43 -23.29
CA GLY A 237 -4.62 -7.65 -23.67
C GLY A 237 -5.56 -6.67 -23.00
N ALA A 238 -6.65 -6.32 -23.67
CA ALA A 238 -7.66 -5.42 -23.14
C ALA A 238 -8.98 -6.15 -22.90
N VAL A 239 -9.43 -6.15 -21.65
CA VAL A 239 -10.85 -6.41 -21.36
C VAL A 239 -11.59 -5.10 -21.60
N ILE A 240 -12.30 -5.04 -22.73
CA ILE A 240 -13.06 -3.85 -23.15
C ILE A 240 -14.52 -4.06 -22.80
N LEU A 241 -15.06 -3.27 -21.89
CA LEU A 241 -16.48 -3.28 -21.53
C LEU A 241 -17.23 -2.14 -22.21
N ASN A 242 -18.43 -2.43 -22.73
CA ASN A 242 -19.37 -1.41 -23.19
C ASN A 242 -20.32 -0.97 -22.05
N GLU A 243 -21.18 0.02 -22.34
CA GLU A 243 -22.14 0.56 -21.38
C GLU A 243 -23.21 -0.45 -20.93
N TRP A 244 -23.35 -1.57 -21.62
CA TRP A 244 -24.29 -2.65 -21.31
C TRP A 244 -23.67 -3.80 -20.50
N GLY A 245 -22.40 -3.67 -20.09
CA GLY A 245 -21.69 -4.71 -19.34
C GLY A 245 -21.32 -5.93 -20.19
N GLU A 246 -21.22 -5.75 -21.51
CA GLU A 246 -20.74 -6.76 -22.43
C GLU A 246 -19.25 -6.54 -22.70
N VAL A 247 -18.52 -7.64 -22.85
CA VAL A 247 -17.10 -7.65 -23.20
C VAL A 247 -16.90 -7.92 -24.69
N LEU A 248 -15.99 -7.19 -25.31
CA LEU A 248 -15.56 -7.47 -26.68
C LEU A 248 -14.59 -8.65 -26.68
N LEU A 249 -14.93 -9.68 -27.46
CA LEU A 249 -14.06 -10.83 -27.72
C LEU A 249 -13.80 -10.98 -29.20
N ALA A 250 -12.63 -11.55 -29.50
CA ALA A 250 -12.11 -11.79 -30.82
C ALA A 250 -11.79 -13.28 -31.00
N TRP A 251 -12.27 -13.86 -32.10
CA TRP A 251 -12.03 -15.26 -32.46
C TRP A 251 -10.62 -15.43 -33.02
N ARG A 252 -9.83 -16.32 -32.43
CA ARG A 252 -8.44 -16.54 -32.82
C ARG A 252 -8.31 -17.45 -34.03
N ASN A 253 -7.76 -16.93 -35.12
CA ASN A 253 -7.47 -17.66 -36.35
C ASN A 253 -6.05 -18.23 -36.42
N ARG A 254 -5.16 -17.83 -35.50
CA ARG A 254 -3.75 -18.25 -35.48
C ARG A 254 -3.37 -18.90 -34.15
N GLN A 255 -2.29 -19.68 -34.21
CA GLN A 255 -1.62 -20.16 -33.00
C GLN A 255 -0.97 -18.98 -32.24
N PRO A 256 -0.88 -19.04 -30.91
CA PRO A 256 -1.38 -20.14 -30.07
C PRO A 256 -2.89 -20.13 -29.86
N GLU A 257 -3.44 -21.30 -29.54
CA GLU A 257 -4.84 -21.51 -29.18
C GLU A 257 -5.83 -21.07 -30.28
N GLN A 258 -5.52 -21.42 -31.52
CA GLN A 258 -6.42 -21.27 -32.65
C GLN A 258 -7.80 -21.89 -32.34
N HIS A 259 -8.87 -21.27 -32.81
CA HIS A 259 -10.27 -21.67 -32.58
C HIS A 259 -10.78 -21.45 -31.15
N THR A 260 -10.34 -20.37 -30.51
CA THR A 260 -10.85 -19.91 -29.22
C THR A 260 -11.23 -18.43 -29.28
N TRP A 261 -12.16 -18.02 -28.42
CA TRP A 261 -12.46 -16.62 -28.16
C TRP A 261 -11.44 -16.04 -27.18
N SER A 262 -10.95 -14.85 -27.46
CA SER A 262 -9.98 -14.17 -26.61
C SER A 262 -10.26 -12.69 -26.50
N ILE A 263 -9.65 -12.07 -25.51
CA ILE A 263 -9.55 -10.61 -25.43
C ILE A 263 -8.59 -10.11 -26.52
N PRO A 264 -8.89 -8.99 -27.18
CA PRO A 264 -8.01 -8.38 -28.17
C PRO A 264 -6.73 -7.85 -27.52
N GLY A 265 -5.65 -7.82 -28.31
CA GLY A 265 -4.32 -7.44 -27.88
C GLY A 265 -3.24 -8.29 -28.52
N GLY A 266 -1.99 -7.86 -28.37
CA GLY A 266 -0.88 -8.46 -29.07
C GLY A 266 0.45 -8.30 -28.37
N LYS A 267 1.50 -8.34 -29.18
CA LYS A 267 2.88 -8.38 -28.69
C LYS A 267 3.37 -6.98 -28.37
N VAL A 268 4.16 -6.86 -27.31
CA VAL A 268 4.87 -5.60 -27.01
C VAL A 268 6.12 -5.50 -27.87
N ASP A 269 6.26 -4.38 -28.57
CA ASP A 269 7.44 -4.12 -29.40
C ASP A 269 8.61 -3.56 -28.57
N PRO A 270 9.86 -3.73 -29.05
CA PRO A 270 11.02 -3.16 -28.39
C PRO A 270 10.89 -1.64 -28.22
N TYR A 271 11.20 -1.15 -27.03
CA TYR A 271 11.14 0.28 -26.65
C TYR A 271 9.75 0.90 -26.60
N GLU A 272 8.70 0.07 -26.63
CA GLU A 272 7.31 0.49 -26.41
C GLU A 272 6.89 0.30 -24.94
N SER A 273 6.00 1.15 -24.43
CA SER A 273 5.37 0.93 -23.11
C SER A 273 4.21 -0.06 -23.23
N LEU A 274 3.87 -0.77 -22.14
CA LEU A 274 2.76 -1.74 -22.14
C LEU A 274 1.43 -1.05 -22.47
N GLU A 275 1.24 0.15 -21.94
CA GLU A 275 0.05 0.97 -22.17
C GLU A 275 -0.03 1.46 -23.62
N THR A 276 1.10 1.83 -24.23
CA THR A 276 1.14 2.18 -25.65
C THR A 276 0.84 0.96 -26.52
N ALA A 277 1.43 -0.18 -26.20
CA ALA A 277 1.21 -1.42 -26.94
C ALA A 277 -0.27 -1.81 -26.93
N VAL A 278 -0.95 -1.82 -25.77
CA VAL A 278 -2.36 -2.23 -25.72
C VAL A 278 -3.24 -1.25 -26.50
N ILE A 279 -3.01 0.06 -26.39
CA ILE A 279 -3.78 1.06 -27.16
C ILE A 279 -3.58 0.87 -28.67
N ARG A 280 -2.33 0.64 -29.11
CA ARG A 280 -2.00 0.40 -30.52
C ARG A 280 -2.67 -0.87 -31.02
N GLU A 281 -2.49 -1.99 -30.33
CA GLU A 281 -3.04 -3.30 -30.72
C GLU A 281 -4.57 -3.24 -30.81
N ILE A 282 -5.25 -2.63 -29.83
CA ILE A 282 -6.72 -2.48 -29.90
C ILE A 282 -7.16 -1.61 -31.07
N LYS A 283 -6.39 -0.57 -31.40
CA LYS A 283 -6.69 0.25 -32.58
C LYS A 283 -6.49 -0.52 -33.88
N GLU A 284 -5.42 -1.30 -33.97
CA GLU A 284 -5.04 -2.08 -35.15
C GLU A 284 -5.96 -3.28 -35.39
N GLU A 285 -6.38 -3.97 -34.33
CA GLU A 285 -7.18 -5.21 -34.43
C GLU A 285 -8.69 -4.93 -34.57
N VAL A 286 -9.22 -4.00 -33.78
CA VAL A 286 -10.68 -3.83 -33.62
C VAL A 286 -11.21 -2.41 -33.88
N ASP A 287 -10.36 -1.48 -34.29
CA ASP A 287 -10.67 -0.05 -34.57
C ASP A 287 -11.36 0.70 -33.42
N LEU A 288 -10.98 0.41 -32.18
CA LEU A 288 -11.47 1.13 -31.02
C LEU A 288 -10.42 2.08 -30.48
N ASP A 289 -10.85 3.28 -30.12
CA ASP A 289 -10.09 4.18 -29.27
C ASP A 289 -10.48 3.87 -27.83
N ILE A 290 -9.52 3.43 -27.03
CA ILE A 290 -9.74 3.01 -25.64
C ILE A 290 -9.02 3.90 -24.64
N ALA A 291 -9.60 4.01 -23.46
CA ALA A 291 -8.91 4.50 -22.26
C ALA A 291 -8.67 3.35 -21.30
N ILE A 292 -7.45 3.27 -20.75
CA ILE A 292 -7.09 2.30 -19.72
C ILE A 292 -7.63 2.81 -18.38
N ASP A 293 -8.41 1.97 -17.69
CA ASP A 293 -8.92 2.27 -16.36
C ASP A 293 -7.97 1.75 -15.27
N SER A 294 -7.57 0.48 -15.37
CA SER A 294 -6.66 -0.15 -14.41
C SER A 294 -5.97 -1.39 -14.97
N LEU A 295 -4.88 -1.80 -14.34
CA LEU A 295 -4.30 -3.13 -14.52
C LEU A 295 -5.19 -4.18 -13.83
N LEU A 296 -5.56 -5.26 -14.52
CA LEU A 296 -6.35 -6.35 -13.96
C LEU A 296 -5.45 -7.39 -13.31
N CYS A 297 -4.59 -8.02 -14.10
CA CYS A 297 -3.71 -9.08 -13.66
C CYS A 297 -2.63 -9.38 -14.70
N THR A 298 -1.70 -10.26 -14.34
CA THR A 298 -0.80 -10.93 -15.27
C THR A 298 -1.27 -12.38 -15.48
N ALA A 299 -1.19 -12.87 -16.70
CA ALA A 299 -1.46 -14.27 -17.05
C ALA A 299 -0.25 -14.87 -17.77
N GLU A 300 0.02 -16.15 -17.54
CA GLU A 300 1.15 -16.85 -18.14
C GLU A 300 0.68 -18.03 -18.99
N THR A 301 1.23 -18.15 -20.20
CA THR A 301 1.05 -19.32 -21.05
C THR A 301 2.42 -19.98 -21.20
N ILE A 302 2.60 -21.11 -20.52
CA ILE A 302 3.85 -21.89 -20.53
C ILE A 302 3.58 -23.24 -21.20
N GLN A 303 4.07 -23.41 -22.43
CA GLN A 303 3.91 -24.62 -23.22
C GLN A 303 5.27 -25.06 -23.80
N PRO A 304 6.09 -25.79 -23.02
CA PRO A 304 7.43 -26.18 -23.42
C PRO A 304 7.46 -27.02 -24.72
N GLU A 305 6.48 -27.91 -24.88
CA GLU A 305 6.31 -28.77 -26.06
C GLU A 305 6.13 -27.97 -27.36
N GLN A 306 5.52 -26.79 -27.27
CA GLN A 306 5.27 -25.89 -28.42
C GLN A 306 6.33 -24.79 -28.54
N LYS A 307 7.33 -24.77 -27.65
CA LYS A 307 8.34 -23.70 -27.56
C LYS A 307 7.70 -22.32 -27.33
N GLU A 308 6.67 -22.29 -26.50
CA GLU A 308 5.96 -21.07 -26.17
C GLU A 308 6.03 -20.72 -24.69
N HIS A 309 6.35 -19.46 -24.42
CA HIS A 309 6.26 -18.86 -23.11
C HIS A 309 5.84 -17.40 -23.29
N TRP A 310 4.61 -17.09 -22.87
CA TRP A 310 4.07 -15.74 -22.88
C TRP A 310 3.76 -15.26 -21.46
N ILE A 311 4.12 -14.01 -21.19
CA ILE A 311 3.70 -13.25 -20.03
C ILE A 311 2.79 -12.14 -20.54
N SER A 312 1.50 -12.26 -20.26
CA SER A 312 0.46 -11.35 -20.74
C SER A 312 0.03 -10.40 -19.64
N VAL A 313 0.08 -9.09 -19.91
CA VAL A 313 -0.37 -8.04 -18.98
C VAL A 313 -1.75 -7.57 -19.42
N LEU A 314 -2.76 -7.74 -18.56
CA LEU A 314 -4.16 -7.57 -18.94
C LEU A 314 -4.75 -6.33 -18.27
N TYR A 315 -5.42 -5.49 -19.06
CA TYR A 315 -5.98 -4.21 -18.62
C TYR A 315 -7.50 -4.21 -18.66
N SER A 316 -8.11 -3.48 -17.72
CA SER A 316 -9.50 -3.04 -17.78
C SER A 316 -9.54 -1.75 -18.59
N THR A 317 -10.44 -1.70 -19.57
CA THR A 317 -10.50 -0.58 -20.51
C THR A 317 -11.95 -0.23 -20.87
N LYS A 318 -12.14 1.02 -21.25
CA LYS A 318 -13.42 1.54 -21.75
C LYS A 318 -13.26 2.14 -23.14
N VAL A 319 -14.33 2.06 -23.92
CA VAL A 319 -14.41 2.70 -25.24
C VAL A 319 -14.56 4.21 -25.07
N ILE A 320 -13.69 4.99 -25.70
CA ILE A 320 -13.78 6.46 -25.77
C ILE A 320 -14.04 6.97 -27.19
N GLY A 321 -13.93 6.10 -28.19
CA GLY A 321 -14.19 6.41 -29.59
C GLY A 321 -14.09 5.19 -30.50
N GLY A 322 -14.57 5.32 -31.74
CA GLY A 322 -14.54 4.25 -32.74
C GLY A 322 -15.75 3.32 -32.72
N HIS A 323 -15.76 2.36 -33.65
CA HIS A 323 -16.76 1.30 -33.75
C HIS A 323 -16.05 -0.02 -33.96
N ALA A 324 -16.37 -1.00 -33.11
CA ALA A 324 -15.73 -2.32 -33.15
C ALA A 324 -15.92 -2.96 -34.53
N ARG A 325 -14.82 -3.17 -35.26
CA ARG A 325 -14.79 -3.89 -36.54
C ARG A 325 -13.48 -4.64 -36.66
N ASN A 326 -13.50 -5.86 -37.18
CA ASN A 326 -12.27 -6.58 -37.47
C ASN A 326 -11.54 -5.86 -38.61
N LEU A 327 -10.37 -5.28 -38.33
CA LEU A 327 -9.50 -4.67 -39.35
C LEU A 327 -8.50 -5.65 -39.96
N GLU A 328 -8.41 -6.85 -39.42
CA GLU A 328 -7.59 -7.95 -39.90
C GLU A 328 -8.40 -9.02 -40.64
N GLU A 329 -9.18 -8.65 -41.67
CA GLU A 329 -9.89 -9.65 -42.49
C GLU A 329 -8.88 -10.63 -43.14
N GLY A 330 -8.85 -11.88 -42.64
CA GLY A 330 -7.89 -12.92 -43.02
C GLY A 330 -6.57 -12.96 -42.21
N GLY A 331 -6.48 -12.15 -41.15
CA GLY A 331 -5.31 -12.02 -40.27
C GLY A 331 -5.31 -12.94 -39.04
N ALA A 332 -4.86 -12.43 -37.89
CA ALA A 332 -4.79 -13.19 -36.64
C ALA A 332 -6.16 -13.37 -35.98
N ILE A 333 -7.09 -12.45 -36.25
CA ILE A 333 -8.46 -12.44 -35.72
C ILE A 333 -9.49 -12.73 -36.82
N GLY A 334 -10.53 -13.47 -36.46
CA GLY A 334 -11.67 -13.82 -37.30
C GLY A 334 -12.92 -13.03 -36.96
N GLU A 335 -13.90 -13.68 -36.34
CA GLU A 335 -15.11 -13.01 -35.86
C GLU A 335 -14.80 -12.15 -34.62
N ILE A 336 -15.48 -11.01 -34.47
CA ILE A 336 -15.50 -10.25 -33.22
C ILE A 336 -16.94 -10.13 -32.73
N GLY A 337 -17.14 -10.12 -31.43
CA GLY A 337 -18.48 -10.06 -30.85
C GLY A 337 -18.50 -9.46 -29.45
N TRP A 338 -19.62 -8.82 -29.12
CA TRP A 338 -19.93 -8.39 -27.77
C TRP A 338 -20.69 -9.49 -27.06
N PHE A 339 -20.22 -9.88 -25.87
CA PHE A 339 -20.81 -10.95 -25.08
C PHE A 339 -21.06 -10.48 -23.66
N PRO A 340 -22.21 -10.79 -23.05
CA PRO A 340 -22.44 -10.46 -21.64
C PRO A 340 -21.32 -11.05 -20.78
N LEU A 341 -20.74 -10.26 -19.86
CA LEU A 341 -19.63 -10.73 -19.01
C LEU A 341 -20.03 -11.93 -18.11
N ASN A 342 -21.34 -12.13 -17.92
CA ASN A 342 -21.90 -13.26 -17.18
C ASN A 342 -22.28 -14.47 -18.05
N ASP A 343 -22.22 -14.36 -19.38
CA ASP A 343 -22.59 -15.41 -20.34
C ASP A 343 -21.59 -15.41 -21.52
N LEU A 344 -20.37 -15.85 -21.21
CA LEU A 344 -19.25 -15.83 -22.17
C LEU A 344 -19.34 -17.00 -23.16
N PRO A 345 -18.89 -16.81 -24.41
CA PRO A 345 -18.85 -17.87 -25.40
C PRO A 345 -17.77 -18.90 -25.05
N SER A 346 -17.84 -20.07 -25.69
CA SER A 346 -16.90 -21.17 -25.51
C SER A 346 -16.39 -21.70 -26.85
N PRO A 347 -15.12 -22.11 -26.98
CA PRO A 347 -14.07 -22.12 -25.94
C PRO A 347 -13.35 -20.77 -25.79
N LEU A 348 -12.80 -20.48 -24.61
CA LEU A 348 -11.97 -19.31 -24.32
C LEU A 348 -10.47 -19.65 -24.37
N ALA A 349 -9.65 -18.70 -24.82
CA ALA A 349 -8.19 -18.79 -24.74
C ALA A 349 -7.72 -18.79 -23.28
N CYS A 350 -6.73 -19.63 -22.92
CA CYS A 350 -6.35 -19.83 -21.53
C CYS A 350 -5.89 -18.54 -20.85
N PHE A 351 -5.18 -17.67 -21.58
CA PHE A 351 -4.65 -16.41 -21.04
C PHE A 351 -5.74 -15.35 -20.86
N ALA A 352 -6.87 -15.47 -21.56
CA ALA A 352 -7.98 -14.52 -21.45
C ALA A 352 -8.80 -14.76 -20.18
N VAL A 353 -8.88 -16.02 -19.72
CA VAL A 353 -9.71 -16.42 -18.57
C VAL A 353 -9.38 -15.64 -17.29
N PRO A 354 -8.12 -15.51 -16.84
CA PRO A 354 -7.80 -14.74 -15.63
C PRO A 354 -8.24 -13.27 -15.72
N GLY A 355 -8.08 -12.64 -16.89
CA GLY A 355 -8.49 -11.25 -17.11
C GLY A 355 -10.01 -11.08 -17.06
N LEU A 356 -10.75 -11.99 -17.70
CA LEU A 356 -12.21 -11.99 -17.71
C LEU A 356 -12.79 -12.25 -16.30
N GLU A 357 -12.20 -13.17 -15.54
CA GLU A 357 -12.58 -13.40 -14.15
C GLU A 357 -12.29 -12.20 -13.24
N ALA A 358 -11.13 -11.55 -13.40
CA ALA A 358 -10.78 -10.34 -12.67
C ALA A 358 -11.75 -9.20 -12.99
N ALA A 359 -12.07 -9.00 -14.28
CA ALA A 359 -13.04 -7.99 -14.69
C ALA A 359 -14.45 -8.27 -14.16
N LYS A 360 -14.88 -9.53 -14.13
CA LYS A 360 -16.17 -9.93 -13.56
C LYS A 360 -16.28 -9.61 -12.08
N LYS A 361 -15.21 -9.77 -11.31
CA LYS A 361 -15.17 -9.37 -9.88
C LYS A 361 -15.34 -7.85 -9.75
N LEU A 362 -14.56 -7.06 -10.49
CA LEU A 362 -14.63 -5.60 -10.44
C LEU A 362 -15.99 -5.03 -10.88
N TYR A 363 -16.58 -5.61 -11.93
CA TYR A 363 -17.89 -5.18 -12.43
C TYR A 363 -19.00 -5.43 -11.39
N ASN A 364 -18.96 -6.57 -10.71
CA ASN A 364 -19.94 -6.91 -9.67
C ASN A 364 -19.77 -6.10 -8.37
N GLU A 365 -18.58 -5.57 -8.09
CA GLU A 365 -18.33 -4.69 -6.94
C GLU A 365 -18.75 -3.23 -7.19
N SER A 366 -18.95 -2.86 -8.46
CA SER A 366 -19.28 -1.49 -8.89
C SER A 366 -20.78 -1.26 -9.12
N MET A 367 -21.59 -2.31 -9.13
CA MET A 367 -23.07 -2.27 -9.12
C MET A 367 -23.61 -2.41 -7.70
#